data_AF-A0A392MJ21-F1
#
_entry.id   AF-A0A392MJ21-F1
#
_cell.length_a   1.000
_cell.length_b   1.000
_cell.length_c   1.000
_cell.angle_alpha   90.00
_cell.angle_beta   90.00
_cell.angle_gamma   90.00
#
_symmetry.space_group_name_H-M   'P 1'
#
loop_
_entity.id
_entity.type
_entity.pdbx_description
1 polymer ?
#
loop_
_entity_poly.entity_id
_entity_poly.type
_entity_poly.pdbx_seq_one_letter_code
_entity_poly.pdbx_strand_id
1 'polypeptide(L)'
;KKKLGTVHLPENIMPFFDKLTYLEWNGYPLKTLPQPFRAEQLIQICLPHRNIEHLWYGMQELVNLEAIDLSECKQLTILPDLSGALKLKELRLSGCLKLCEVQASAFSKDTLDTLLLDGCTQLPSLMVL
;
A
#
# COMPACT_ATOMS: atom_id res chain seq x y z
N LYS A 1 -13.01 22.19 -14.66
CA LYS A 1 -13.84 21.29 -13.83
C LYS A 1 -13.66 19.86 -14.37
N LYS A 2 -12.76 19.04 -13.79
CA LYS A 2 -12.61 17.63 -14.23
C LYS A 2 -13.77 16.83 -13.63
N LYS A 3 -14.62 16.28 -14.48
CA LYS A 3 -15.70 15.37 -14.08
C LYS A 3 -15.03 14.09 -13.61
N LEU A 4 -15.07 13.81 -12.30
CA LEU A 4 -14.60 12.55 -11.75
C LEU A 4 -15.60 11.49 -12.21
N GLY A 5 -15.31 10.82 -13.33
CA GLY A 5 -16.07 9.64 -13.72
C GLY A 5 -15.85 8.58 -12.65
N THR A 6 -16.91 8.13 -12.00
CA THR A 6 -16.87 6.92 -11.20
C THR A 6 -16.57 5.77 -12.15
N VAL A 7 -15.33 5.31 -12.16
CA VAL A 7 -14.96 4.06 -12.81
C VAL A 7 -15.58 2.97 -11.94
N HIS A 8 -16.74 2.46 -12.36
CA HIS A 8 -17.30 1.25 -11.78
C HIS A 8 -16.39 0.11 -12.20
N LEU A 9 -15.67 -0.45 -11.23
CA LEU A 9 -14.92 -1.68 -11.44
C LEU A 9 -15.94 -2.80 -11.69
N PRO A 10 -15.90 -3.46 -12.86
CA PRO A 10 -16.72 -4.65 -13.06
C PRO A 10 -16.42 -5.63 -11.94
N GLU A 11 -17.45 -6.20 -11.31
CA GLU A 11 -17.31 -7.26 -10.30
C GLU A 11 -16.43 -8.43 -10.80
N ASN A 12 -16.31 -8.55 -12.13
CA ASN A 12 -15.56 -9.59 -12.83
C ASN A 12 -14.04 -9.36 -12.98
N ILE A 13 -13.46 -8.28 -12.41
CA ILE A 13 -11.99 -8.10 -12.33
C ILE A 13 -11.39 -8.88 -11.14
N MET A 14 -12.22 -9.18 -10.13
CA MET A 14 -11.80 -9.83 -8.89
C MET A 14 -11.15 -11.23 -9.05
N PRO A 15 -11.51 -12.09 -10.01
CA PRO A 15 -10.91 -13.42 -10.15
C PRO A 15 -9.45 -13.40 -10.62
N PHE A 16 -8.89 -12.25 -11.02
CA PHE A 16 -7.53 -12.15 -11.56
C PHE A 16 -6.49 -11.71 -10.51
N PHE A 17 -6.92 -11.30 -9.31
CA PHE A 17 -5.99 -10.86 -8.27
C PHE A 17 -5.19 -12.00 -7.64
N ASP A 18 -5.66 -13.24 -7.76
CA ASP A 18 -4.98 -14.43 -7.23
C ASP A 18 -3.65 -14.74 -7.93
N LYS A 19 -3.47 -14.28 -9.17
CA LYS A 19 -2.25 -14.45 -9.97
C LYS A 19 -1.48 -13.15 -10.18
N LEU A 20 -1.92 -12.06 -9.56
CA LEU A 20 -1.32 -10.76 -9.78
C LEU A 20 0.04 -10.68 -9.08
N THR A 21 1.09 -10.51 -9.88
CA THR A 21 2.46 -10.33 -9.37
C THR A 21 2.87 -8.87 -9.29
N TYR A 22 2.27 -8.00 -10.10
CA TYR A 22 2.57 -6.57 -10.13
C TYR A 22 1.27 -5.78 -10.24
N LEU A 23 1.02 -4.87 -9.30
CA LEU A 23 -0.14 -3.99 -9.29
C LEU A 23 0.29 -2.55 -9.48
N GLU A 24 0.09 -2.02 -10.68
CA GLU A 24 0.17 -0.57 -10.93
C GLU A 24 -1.15 -0.09 -11.54
N TRP A 25 -1.75 0.92 -10.92
CA TRP A 25 -3.05 1.42 -11.37
C TRP A 25 -3.12 2.94 -11.45
N ASN A 26 -3.05 3.41 -12.69
CA ASN A 26 -3.25 4.82 -12.98
C ASN A 26 -4.72 5.24 -12.84
N GLY A 27 -4.98 6.24 -12.00
CA GLY A 27 -6.32 6.74 -11.70
C GLY A 27 -7.16 5.82 -10.80
N TYR A 28 -6.52 5.01 -9.93
CA TYR A 28 -7.23 4.13 -9.01
C TYR A 28 -8.37 4.84 -8.24
N PRO A 29 -9.63 4.42 -8.41
CA PRO A 29 -10.79 5.19 -7.96
C PRO A 29 -11.24 4.85 -6.54
N LEU A 30 -10.79 3.72 -5.99
CA LEU A 30 -11.24 3.24 -4.69
C LEU A 30 -10.35 3.72 -3.55
N LYS A 31 -10.90 3.63 -2.34
CA LYS A 31 -10.22 3.95 -1.09
C LYS A 31 -9.42 2.77 -0.51
N THR A 32 -9.69 1.56 -0.98
CA THR A 32 -9.04 0.30 -0.56
C THR A 32 -9.08 -0.70 -1.70
N LEU A 33 -8.12 -1.64 -1.72
CA LEU A 33 -8.16 -2.77 -2.64
C LEU A 33 -9.42 -3.62 -2.42
N PRO A 34 -10.09 -4.05 -3.51
CA PRO A 34 -11.36 -4.77 -3.43
C PRO A 34 -11.18 -6.14 -2.78
N GLN A 35 -12.18 -6.57 -2.01
CA GLN A 35 -12.20 -7.87 -1.36
C GLN A 35 -13.00 -8.89 -2.19
N PRO A 36 -12.62 -10.19 -2.22
CA PRO A 36 -11.45 -10.75 -1.54
C PRO A 36 -10.14 -10.36 -2.23
N PHE A 37 -9.13 -9.98 -1.45
CA PHE A 37 -7.78 -9.69 -1.94
C PHE A 37 -6.80 -10.75 -1.43
N ARG A 38 -5.89 -11.20 -2.30
CA ARG A 38 -4.83 -12.16 -1.97
C ARG A 38 -3.50 -11.65 -2.52
N ALA A 39 -2.53 -11.43 -1.64
CA ALA A 39 -1.22 -10.90 -1.98
C ALA A 39 -0.12 -11.96 -2.17
N GLU A 40 -0.44 -13.25 -2.09
CA GLU A 40 0.55 -14.35 -2.02
C GLU A 40 1.56 -14.32 -3.20
N GLN A 41 1.07 -14.03 -4.40
CA GLN A 41 1.89 -13.97 -5.61
C GLN A 41 2.43 -12.56 -5.89
N LEU A 42 2.05 -11.56 -5.10
CA LEU A 42 2.33 -10.16 -5.36
C LEU A 42 3.77 -9.82 -4.99
N ILE A 43 4.49 -9.25 -5.95
CA ILE A 43 5.87 -8.78 -5.84
C ILE A 43 5.90 -7.28 -5.60
N GLN A 44 5.03 -6.51 -6.28
CA GLN A 44 5.06 -5.06 -6.16
C GLN A 44 3.68 -4.41 -6.27
N ILE A 45 3.50 -3.35 -5.50
CA ILE A 45 2.36 -2.45 -5.53
C ILE A 45 2.85 -1.03 -5.81
N CYS A 46 2.29 -0.38 -6.82
CA CYS A 46 2.55 1.00 -7.19
C CYS A 46 1.22 1.74 -7.37
N LEU A 47 0.79 2.46 -6.34
CA LEU A 47 -0.44 3.25 -6.34
C LEU A 47 -0.21 4.69 -5.85
N PRO A 48 0.77 5.44 -6.40
CA PRO A 48 1.06 6.79 -5.94
C PRO A 48 -0.04 7.79 -6.34
N HIS A 49 -0.18 8.86 -5.54
CA HIS A 49 -1.14 9.95 -5.72
C HIS A 49 -2.61 9.51 -5.74
N ARG A 50 -2.96 8.43 -5.04
CA ARG A 50 -4.34 7.89 -5.00
C ARG A 50 -5.06 8.28 -3.72
N ASN A 51 -6.39 8.17 -3.74
CA ASN A 51 -7.25 8.42 -2.58
C ASN A 51 -7.37 7.18 -1.68
N ILE A 52 -6.28 6.40 -1.57
CA ILE A 52 -6.24 5.22 -0.69
C ILE A 52 -6.29 5.71 0.76
N GLU A 53 -7.22 5.15 1.53
CA GLU A 53 -7.36 5.34 2.97
C GLU A 53 -6.77 4.15 3.74
N HIS A 54 -6.96 2.94 3.21
CA HIS A 54 -6.38 1.68 3.69
C HIS A 54 -5.98 0.83 2.48
N LEU A 55 -4.84 0.14 2.52
CA LEU A 55 -4.41 -0.67 1.37
C LEU A 55 -5.31 -1.90 1.17
N TRP A 56 -5.51 -2.69 2.23
CA TRP A 56 -6.43 -3.82 2.32
C TRP A 56 -6.84 -4.07 3.77
N TYR A 57 -7.85 -4.91 3.96
CA TYR A 57 -8.26 -5.41 5.27
C TYR A 57 -7.87 -6.89 5.44
N GLY A 58 -7.68 -7.30 6.70
CA GLY A 58 -7.30 -8.65 7.06
C GLY A 58 -5.81 -8.94 6.85
N MET A 59 -5.39 -10.12 7.33
CA MET A 59 -4.03 -10.61 7.12
C MET A 59 -3.85 -11.09 5.68
N GLN A 60 -2.65 -10.89 5.16
CA GLN A 60 -2.26 -11.27 3.81
C GLN A 60 -0.97 -12.09 3.88
N GLU A 61 -0.82 -13.07 2.98
CA GLU A 61 0.45 -13.74 2.77
C GLU A 61 1.31 -12.88 1.85
N LEU A 62 2.41 -12.35 2.37
CA LEU A 62 3.25 -11.36 1.67
C LEU A 62 4.62 -11.94 1.28
N VAL A 63 4.70 -13.27 1.13
CA VAL A 63 5.95 -14.03 0.99
C VAL A 63 6.81 -13.64 -0.21
N ASN A 64 6.20 -13.00 -1.21
CA ASN A 64 6.86 -12.54 -2.44
C ASN A 64 6.97 -11.02 -2.55
N LEU A 65 6.40 -10.25 -1.61
CA LEU A 65 6.32 -8.81 -1.75
C LEU A 65 7.69 -8.16 -1.53
N GLU A 66 8.15 -7.42 -2.54
CA GLU A 66 9.45 -6.75 -2.58
C GLU A 66 9.32 -5.22 -2.55
N ALA A 67 8.23 -4.64 -3.07
CA ALA A 67 8.10 -3.18 -3.13
C ALA A 67 6.67 -2.68 -2.94
N ILE A 68 6.52 -1.59 -2.18
CA ILE A 68 5.28 -0.84 -2.04
C ILE A 68 5.57 0.65 -2.27
N ASP A 69 4.88 1.25 -3.23
CA ASP A 69 4.82 2.70 -3.44
C ASP A 69 3.38 3.21 -3.29
N LEU A 70 3.15 3.94 -2.20
CA LEU A 70 1.91 4.67 -1.92
C LEU A 70 2.19 6.16 -1.74
N SER A 71 3.28 6.68 -2.32
CA SER A 71 3.67 8.09 -2.21
C SER A 71 2.49 8.99 -2.59
N GLU A 72 2.32 10.09 -1.86
CA GLU A 72 1.25 11.08 -2.04
C GLU A 72 -0.16 10.52 -1.90
N CYS A 73 -0.35 9.36 -1.26
CA CYS A 73 -1.65 8.90 -0.78
C CYS A 73 -2.06 9.68 0.46
N LYS A 74 -2.47 10.93 0.27
CA LYS A 74 -2.74 11.92 1.34
C LYS A 74 -3.84 11.50 2.31
N GLN A 75 -4.66 10.52 1.93
CA GLN A 75 -5.75 10.00 2.75
C GLN A 75 -5.39 8.73 3.52
N LEU A 76 -4.21 8.14 3.27
CA LEU A 76 -3.74 6.95 3.95
C LEU A 76 -3.55 7.28 5.43
N THR A 77 -4.21 6.52 6.31
CA THR A 77 -4.15 6.74 7.77
C THR A 77 -3.21 5.76 8.45
N ILE A 78 -3.28 4.48 8.05
CA ILE A 78 -2.56 3.37 8.66
C ILE A 78 -2.05 2.45 7.55
N LEU A 79 -0.81 1.97 7.68
CA LEU A 79 -0.26 0.92 6.83
C LEU A 79 -0.69 -0.47 7.34
N PRO A 80 -1.06 -1.44 6.48
CA PRO A 80 -1.32 -2.80 6.94
C PRO A 80 -0.07 -3.41 7.59
N ASP A 81 -0.26 -4.45 8.42
CA ASP A 81 0.87 -5.22 8.95
C ASP A 81 1.68 -5.84 7.81
N LEU A 82 2.97 -5.50 7.75
CA LEU A 82 3.91 -6.00 6.76
C LEU A 82 4.91 -6.99 7.37
N SER A 83 4.66 -7.52 8.56
CA SER A 83 5.53 -8.47 9.27
C SER A 83 5.87 -9.70 8.41
N GLY A 84 4.90 -10.20 7.64
CA GLY A 84 5.08 -11.33 6.72
C GLY A 84 5.80 -11.01 5.40
N ALA A 85 6.09 -9.74 5.10
CA ALA A 85 6.75 -9.30 3.86
C ALA A 85 8.27 -9.43 3.95
N LEU A 86 8.79 -10.64 4.15
CA LEU A 86 10.21 -10.88 4.47
C LEU A 86 11.18 -10.45 3.36
N LYS A 87 10.70 -10.32 2.12
CA LYS A 87 11.49 -9.90 0.94
C LYS A 87 11.38 -8.41 0.63
N LEU A 88 10.70 -7.62 1.46
CA LEU A 88 10.44 -6.19 1.20
C LEU A 88 11.75 -5.39 1.16
N LYS A 89 12.06 -4.81 0.00
CA LYS A 89 13.23 -3.96 -0.28
C LYS A 89 12.89 -2.48 -0.32
N GLU A 90 11.68 -2.13 -0.77
CA GLU A 90 11.27 -0.73 -0.92
C GLU A 90 9.92 -0.45 -0.27
N LEU A 91 9.88 0.57 0.60
CA LEU A 91 8.66 1.14 1.15
C LEU A 91 8.66 2.66 0.96
N ARG A 92 7.82 3.14 0.03
CA ARG A 92 7.71 4.56 -0.32
C ARG A 92 6.34 5.10 0.11
N LEU A 93 6.36 6.00 1.08
CA LEU A 93 5.18 6.59 1.70
C LEU A 93 5.26 8.13 1.76
N SER A 94 6.21 8.73 1.04
CA SER A 94 6.43 10.19 1.04
C SER A 94 5.14 10.96 0.77
N GLY A 95 4.88 12.02 1.52
CA GLY A 95 3.71 12.88 1.33
C GLY A 95 2.36 12.27 1.77
N CYS A 96 2.36 11.15 2.51
CA CYS A 96 1.15 10.62 3.14
C CYS A 96 0.74 11.47 4.36
N LEU A 97 0.05 12.59 4.12
CA LEU A 97 -0.24 13.62 5.13
C LEU A 97 -1.06 13.15 6.34
N LYS A 98 -1.88 12.12 6.18
CA LYS A 98 -2.73 11.55 7.24
C LYS A 98 -2.18 10.28 7.87
N LEU A 99 -1.03 9.79 7.40
CA LEU A 99 -0.42 8.59 7.94
C LEU A 99 0.02 8.89 9.36
N CYS A 100 -0.60 8.22 10.34
CA CYS A 100 -0.32 8.43 11.76
C CYS A 100 0.30 7.20 12.43
N GLU A 101 0.31 6.05 11.75
CA GLU A 101 0.86 4.80 12.29
C GLU A 101 1.53 3.97 11.20
N VAL A 102 2.74 3.50 11.50
CA VAL A 102 3.46 2.47 10.75
C VAL A 102 4.08 1.52 11.78
N GLN A 103 3.77 0.23 11.68
CA GLN A 103 4.31 -0.78 12.59
C GLN A 103 5.82 -0.94 12.38
N ALA A 104 6.60 -1.08 13.46
CA ALA A 104 8.05 -1.24 13.39
C ALA A 104 8.50 -2.42 12.52
N SER A 105 7.70 -3.50 12.51
CA SER A 105 7.89 -4.67 11.65
C SER A 105 7.97 -4.34 10.15
N ALA A 106 7.39 -3.22 9.71
CA ALA A 106 7.45 -2.78 8.33
C ALA A 106 8.87 -2.39 7.90
N PHE A 107 9.67 -1.84 8.81
CA PHE A 107 11.00 -1.28 8.52
C PHE A 107 12.16 -1.86 9.31
N SER A 108 11.91 -2.76 10.27
CA SER A 108 12.96 -3.48 11.01
C SER A 108 13.50 -4.71 10.30
N LYS A 109 13.42 -4.76 8.95
CA LYS A 109 13.82 -5.92 8.15
C LYS A 109 15.23 -5.72 7.59
N ASP A 110 16.06 -6.75 7.67
CA ASP A 110 17.41 -6.77 7.05
C ASP A 110 17.37 -6.61 5.52
N THR A 111 16.22 -6.88 4.90
CA THR A 111 16.01 -6.80 3.45
C THR A 111 15.62 -5.42 2.96
N LEU A 112 15.26 -4.48 3.85
CA LEU A 112 14.74 -3.18 3.44
C LEU A 112 15.88 -2.23 3.06
N ASP A 113 16.04 -1.97 1.78
CA ASP A 113 17.05 -1.08 1.22
C ASP A 113 16.59 0.39 1.19
N THR A 114 15.29 0.63 1.00
CA THR A 114 14.71 1.98 0.82
C THR A 114 13.47 2.18 1.68
N LEU A 115 13.52 3.19 2.54
CA LEU A 115 12.38 3.71 3.29
C LEU A 115 12.23 5.21 3.05
N LEU A 116 11.11 5.64 2.46
CA LEU A 116 10.80 7.05 2.26
C LEU A 116 9.53 7.44 3.03
N LEU A 117 9.70 8.36 3.98
CA LEU A 117 8.65 8.87 4.88
C LEU A 117 8.61 10.41 4.89
N ASP A 118 9.33 11.08 4.00
CA ASP A 118 9.38 12.54 3.96
C ASP A 118 7.98 13.12 3.69
N GLY A 119 7.63 14.22 4.37
CA GLY A 119 6.32 14.83 4.23
C GLY A 119 5.16 14.09 4.90
N CYS A 120 5.39 13.00 5.65
CA CYS A 120 4.39 12.36 6.51
C CYS A 120 4.17 13.18 7.79
N THR A 121 3.45 14.30 7.70
CA THR A 121 3.35 15.31 8.78
C THR A 121 2.58 14.86 10.03
N GLN A 122 1.75 13.82 9.94
CA GLN A 122 0.99 13.27 11.08
C GLN A 122 1.63 12.02 11.67
N LEU A 123 2.70 11.51 11.07
CA LEU A 123 3.40 10.36 11.61
C LEU A 123 4.19 10.84 12.83
N PRO A 124 3.95 10.28 14.03
CA PRO A 124 4.77 10.60 15.19
C PRO A 124 6.23 10.38 14.82
N SER A 125 7.13 11.23 15.31
CA SER A 125 8.58 11.03 15.18
C SER A 125 8.89 9.61 15.65
N LEU A 126 9.14 8.70 14.70
CA LEU A 126 9.26 7.24 14.84
C LEU A 126 9.46 6.79 16.30
N MET A 127 8.37 6.64 17.05
CA MET A 127 8.44 5.93 18.32
C MET A 127 8.38 4.45 17.97
N VAL A 128 9.57 3.84 18.03
CA VAL A 128 9.72 2.39 18.04
C VAL A 128 9.08 1.90 19.33
N LEU A 129 7.87 1.32 19.24
CA LEU A 129 7.30 0.47 20.28
C LEU A 129 7.59 -1.00 19.94
#